data_AF-A0A7S0M8E1-F1
#
_entry.id   AF-A0A7S0M8E1-F1
#
_cell.length_a   1.000
_cell.length_b   1.000
_cell.length_c   1.000
_cell.angle_alpha   90.00
_cell.angle_beta   90.00
_cell.angle_gamma   90.00
#
_symmetry.space_group_name_H-M   'P 1'
#
loop_
_entity.id
_entity.type
_entity.pdbx_description
1 polymer ?
#
loop_
_entity_poly.entity_id
_entity_poly.type
_entity_poly.pdbx_seq_one_letter_code
_entity_poly.pdbx_strand_id
1 'polypeptide(L)'
;AAVSERREAFLIIYDLGLNAEQRRDMEGLCPEEAFRAQDCQLRTLPFRDYPPHAALNRSCYAWKPLLIFDLLSEFRTVLWLDAGNLLERSRSLLAVLEAIEQDGAFLAPAGCTVAN
;
A
#
# COMPACT_ATOMS: atom_id res chain seq x y z
N ALA A 1 15.37 -29.29 6.98
CA ALA A 1 14.84 -28.57 5.80
C ALA A 1 14.32 -27.23 6.29
N ALA A 2 14.95 -26.12 5.91
CA ALA A 2 14.39 -24.82 6.22
C ALA A 2 13.07 -24.70 5.47
N VAL A 3 11.96 -24.63 6.20
CA VAL A 3 10.70 -24.17 5.62
C VAL A 3 10.98 -22.74 5.21
N SER A 4 11.19 -22.51 3.91
CA SER A 4 11.22 -21.17 3.35
C SER A 4 9.79 -20.65 3.49
N GLU A 5 9.51 -19.97 4.60
CA GLU A 5 8.26 -19.24 4.76
C GLU A 5 8.16 -18.28 3.58
N ARG A 6 7.17 -18.48 2.71
CA ARG A 6 6.87 -17.50 1.67
C ARG A 6 6.46 -16.24 2.40
N ARG A 7 7.24 -15.18 2.24
CA ARG A 7 6.82 -13.84 2.62
C ARG A 7 5.81 -13.39 1.57
N GLU A 8 4.53 -13.58 1.88
CA GLU A 8 3.43 -13.13 1.04
C GLU A 8 3.15 -11.66 1.39
N ALA A 9 3.23 -10.80 0.38
CA ALA A 9 2.85 -9.40 0.51
C ALA A 9 1.37 -9.28 0.18
N PHE A 10 0.62 -8.57 1.03
CA PHE A 10 -0.79 -8.29 0.82
C PHE A 10 -0.95 -6.90 0.21
N LEU A 11 -1.61 -6.79 -0.94
CA LEU A 11 -1.80 -5.52 -1.64
C LEU A 11 -3.12 -4.88 -1.23
N ILE A 12 -3.07 -3.69 -0.64
CA ILE A 12 -4.25 -2.86 -0.42
C ILE A 12 -4.26 -1.73 -1.43
N ILE A 13 -5.36 -1.62 -2.18
CA ILE A 13 -5.61 -0.53 -3.11
C ILE A 13 -6.60 0.42 -2.49
N TYR A 14 -6.23 1.69 -2.36
CA TYR A 14 -7.14 2.73 -1.85
C TYR A 14 -7.82 3.48 -3.00
N ASP A 15 -9.14 3.36 -3.06
CA ASP A 15 -10.02 4.19 -3.86
C ASP A 15 -10.07 5.61 -3.27
N LEU A 16 -9.57 6.57 -4.06
CA LEU A 16 -9.53 8.01 -3.74
C LEU A 16 -10.61 8.81 -4.48
N GLY A 17 -11.56 8.16 -5.14
CA GLY A 17 -12.57 8.78 -5.99
C GLY A 17 -12.63 8.21 -7.41
N LEU A 18 -12.37 6.91 -7.56
CA LEU A 18 -12.63 6.18 -8.80
C LEU A 18 -14.10 6.36 -9.20
N ASN A 19 -14.35 6.46 -10.51
CA ASN A 19 -15.72 6.43 -11.01
C ASN A 19 -16.29 4.99 -10.94
N ALA A 20 -17.60 4.85 -11.18
CA ALA A 20 -18.28 3.55 -11.06
C ALA A 20 -17.74 2.47 -12.01
N GLU A 21 -17.22 2.84 -13.19
CA GLU A 21 -16.62 1.88 -14.12
C GLU A 21 -15.26 1.42 -13.61
N GLN A 22 -14.38 2.36 -13.27
CA GLN A 22 -13.05 2.08 -12.72
C GLN A 22 -13.13 1.26 -11.43
N ARG A 23 -14.09 1.57 -10.55
CA ARG A 23 -14.28 0.82 -9.31
C ARG A 23 -14.68 -0.62 -9.60
N ARG A 24 -15.62 -0.85 -10.52
CA ARG A 24 -16.00 -2.22 -10.93
C ARG A 24 -14.83 -3.00 -11.52
N ASP A 25 -14.01 -2.34 -12.35
CA ASP A 25 -12.81 -2.97 -12.90
C ASP A 25 -11.83 -3.38 -11.80
N MET A 26 -11.62 -2.50 -10.81
CA MET A 26 -10.77 -2.79 -9.65
C MET A 26 -11.34 -3.89 -8.75
N GLU A 27 -12.65 -3.91 -8.50
CA GLU A 27 -13.32 -4.98 -7.74
C GLU A 27 -13.20 -6.34 -8.43
N GLY A 28 -13.16 -6.37 -9.77
CA GLY A 28 -12.89 -7.58 -10.54
C GLY A 28 -11.46 -8.12 -10.38
N LEU A 29 -10.49 -7.25 -10.05
CA LEU A 29 -9.10 -7.62 -9.82
C LEU A 29 -8.79 -7.90 -8.35
N CYS A 30 -9.30 -7.06 -7.45
CA CYS A 30 -9.08 -7.09 -6.01
C CYS A 30 -10.40 -6.77 -5.29
N PRO A 31 -11.21 -7.79 -4.97
CA PRO A 31 -12.51 -7.61 -4.34
C PRO A 31 -12.40 -6.95 -2.97
N GLU A 32 -13.43 -6.18 -2.58
CA GLU A 32 -13.49 -5.51 -1.27
C GLU A 32 -13.55 -6.51 -0.10
N GLU A 33 -14.23 -7.65 -0.30
CA GLU A 33 -14.41 -8.69 0.72
C GLU A 33 -13.26 -9.72 0.76
N ALA A 34 -12.25 -9.59 -0.10
CA ALA A 34 -11.15 -10.54 -0.20
C ALA A 34 -10.14 -10.33 0.94
N PHE A 35 -10.47 -10.80 2.13
CA PHE A 35 -9.47 -11.12 3.14
C PHE A 35 -9.34 -12.64 3.17
N ARG A 36 -8.22 -13.17 2.65
CA ARG A 36 -7.78 -14.59 2.66
C ARG A 36 -8.06 -15.47 1.43
N ALA A 37 -8.89 -15.05 0.48
CA ALA A 37 -9.09 -15.79 -0.79
C ALA A 37 -8.17 -15.31 -1.93
N GLN A 38 -7.68 -14.08 -1.84
CA GLN A 38 -6.76 -13.43 -2.77
C GLN A 38 -5.76 -12.59 -1.99
N ASP A 39 -4.60 -12.31 -2.60
CA ASP A 39 -3.50 -11.55 -2.00
C ASP A 39 -3.68 -10.03 -2.12
N CYS A 40 -4.93 -9.56 -2.32
CA CYS A 40 -5.23 -8.14 -2.41
C CYS A 40 -6.65 -7.76 -2.01
N GLN A 41 -6.85 -6.48 -1.68
CA GLN A 41 -8.13 -5.90 -1.29
C GLN A 41 -8.27 -4.46 -1.79
N LEU A 42 -9.45 -4.11 -2.32
CA LEU A 42 -9.85 -2.73 -2.58
C LEU A 42 -10.51 -2.13 -1.33
N ARG A 43 -10.08 -0.94 -0.91
CA ARG A 43 -10.67 -0.18 0.21
C ARG A 43 -10.97 1.26 -0.21
N THR A 44 -11.98 1.87 0.39
CA THR A 44 -12.20 3.33 0.26
C THR A 44 -11.48 4.07 1.38
N LEU A 45 -10.78 5.16 1.05
CA LEU A 45 -10.08 5.94 2.07
C LEU A 45 -11.08 6.71 2.96
N PRO A 46 -11.02 6.58 4.30
CA PRO A 46 -12.00 7.18 5.21
C PRO A 46 -11.68 8.66 5.49
N PHE A 47 -11.63 9.50 4.45
CA PHE A 47 -11.28 10.93 4.57
C PHE A 47 -12.10 11.70 5.62
N ARG A 48 -13.31 11.24 5.93
CA ARG A 48 -14.21 11.85 6.91
C ARG A 48 -13.67 11.77 8.34
N ASP A 49 -12.83 10.78 8.61
CA ASP A 49 -12.28 10.52 9.93
C ASP A 49 -10.95 11.27 10.14
N TYR A 50 -10.40 11.85 9.08
CA TYR A 50 -9.14 12.58 9.12
C TYR A 50 -9.33 14.07 9.44
N PRO A 51 -8.34 14.71 10.09
CA PRO A 51 -8.38 16.15 10.35
C PRO A 51 -8.59 16.96 9.06
N PRO A 52 -9.23 18.14 9.12
CA PRO A 52 -9.54 18.95 7.93
C PRO A 52 -8.35 19.32 7.04
N HIS A 53 -7.13 19.32 7.60
CA HIS A 53 -5.90 19.60 6.86
C HIS A 53 -5.40 18.40 6.03
N ALA A 54 -5.90 17.20 6.30
CA ALA A 54 -5.57 15.97 5.57
C ALA A 54 -6.58 15.61 4.47
N ALA A 55 -7.65 16.40 4.29
CA ALA A 55 -8.63 16.18 3.24
C ALA A 55 -8.01 16.19 1.83
N LEU A 56 -8.53 15.33 0.93
CA LEU A 56 -8.03 15.14 -0.43
C LEU A 56 -7.91 16.44 -1.24
N ASN A 57 -8.83 17.38 -1.01
CA ASN A 57 -8.94 18.64 -1.74
C ASN A 57 -7.79 19.63 -1.49
N ARG A 58 -6.82 19.30 -0.63
CA ARG A 58 -5.71 20.21 -0.29
C ARG A 58 -4.43 19.99 -1.08
N SER A 59 -4.34 19.00 -1.98
CA SER A 59 -3.15 18.69 -2.81
C SER A 59 -1.82 18.48 -2.04
N CYS A 60 -1.83 18.53 -0.70
CA CYS A 60 -0.65 18.38 0.15
C CYS A 60 -0.35 16.92 0.50
N TYR A 61 -1.20 15.97 0.09
CA TYR A 61 -1.06 14.53 0.38
C TYR A 61 -0.85 14.20 1.88
N ALA A 62 -1.30 15.07 2.78
CA ALA A 62 -1.10 14.96 4.22
C ALA A 62 -1.82 13.75 4.85
N TRP A 63 -2.72 13.11 4.10
CA TRP A 63 -3.37 11.86 4.48
C TRP A 63 -2.47 10.62 4.39
N LYS A 64 -1.37 10.66 3.60
CA LYS A 64 -0.51 9.47 3.41
C LYS A 64 0.09 8.96 4.74
N PRO A 65 0.68 9.81 5.61
CA PRO A 65 1.21 9.34 6.89
C PRO A 65 0.12 8.82 7.84
N LEU A 66 -1.09 9.40 7.81
CA LEU A 66 -2.23 8.95 8.63
C LEU A 66 -2.66 7.54 8.21
N LEU A 67 -2.76 7.31 6.91
CA LEU A 67 -3.10 6.00 6.37
C LEU A 67 -2.08 4.92 6.72
N ILE A 68 -0.79 5.24 6.61
CA ILE A 68 0.29 4.32 7.02
C ILE A 68 0.15 4.01 8.52
N PHE A 69 -0.11 5.02 9.35
CA PHE A 69 -0.32 4.84 10.79
C PHE A 69 -1.52 3.92 11.09
N ASP A 70 -2.65 4.13 10.42
CA ASP A 70 -3.84 3.28 10.58
C ASP A 70 -3.53 1.82 10.19
N LEU A 71 -2.86 1.60 9.05
CA LEU A 71 -2.49 0.27 8.59
C LEU A 71 -1.48 -0.43 9.49
N LEU A 72 -0.60 0.30 10.19
CA LEU A 72 0.32 -0.29 11.16
C LEU A 72 -0.39 -0.86 12.40
N SER A 73 -1.69 -0.55 12.59
CA SER A 73 -2.51 -1.23 13.59
C SER A 73 -3.05 -2.60 13.12
N GLU A 74 -3.11 -2.82 11.80
CA GLU A 74 -3.58 -4.06 11.17
C GLU A 74 -2.43 -4.97 10.72
N PHE A 75 -1.32 -4.37 10.28
CA PHE A 75 -0.17 -5.06 9.69
C PHE A 75 1.11 -4.68 10.42
N ARG A 76 2.01 -5.66 10.56
CA ARG A 76 3.34 -5.46 11.18
C ARG A 76 4.22 -4.50 10.36
N THR A 77 4.13 -4.58 9.04
CA THR A 77 5.01 -3.87 8.10
C THR A 77 4.17 -3.32 6.96
N VAL A 78 4.35 -2.03 6.66
CA VAL A 78 3.59 -1.33 5.61
C VAL A 78 4.57 -0.64 4.67
N LEU A 79 4.38 -0.86 3.36
CA LEU A 79 5.06 -0.13 2.30
C LEU A 79 4.02 0.66 1.51
N TRP A 80 4.11 1.99 1.54
CA TRP A 80 3.30 2.86 0.69
C TRP A 80 3.96 3.02 -0.68
N LEU A 81 3.17 2.85 -1.74
CA LEU A 81 3.55 3.14 -3.12
C LEU A 81 2.50 4.06 -3.76
N ASP A 82 2.96 5.07 -4.47
CA ASP A 82 2.08 5.91 -5.29
C ASP A 82 1.65 5.16 -6.54
N ALA A 83 0.46 5.48 -7.06
CA ALA A 83 -0.08 4.85 -8.28
C ALA A 83 0.81 5.04 -9.53
N GLY A 84 1.75 5.99 -9.49
CA GLY A 84 2.75 6.21 -10.54
C GLY A 84 4.02 5.36 -10.40
N ASN A 85 4.16 4.55 -9.34
CA ASN A 85 5.31 3.68 -9.19
C ASN A 85 5.21 2.46 -10.12
N LEU A 86 6.27 2.20 -10.87
CA LEU A 86 6.41 0.99 -11.67
C LEU A 86 7.24 -0.04 -10.91
N LEU A 87 6.67 -1.22 -10.69
CA LEU A 87 7.38 -2.35 -10.11
C LEU A 87 8.01 -3.19 -11.21
N GLU A 88 9.32 -3.08 -11.39
CA GLU A 88 10.04 -3.84 -12.43
C GLU A 88 10.38 -5.27 -11.98
N ARG A 89 10.61 -5.49 -10.68
CA ARG A 89 11.02 -6.79 -10.12
C ARG A 89 10.35 -7.04 -8.77
N SER A 90 9.65 -8.16 -8.65
CA SER A 90 8.99 -8.57 -7.39
C SER A 90 9.97 -8.77 -6.23
N ARG A 91 11.19 -9.25 -6.50
CA ARG A 91 12.23 -9.40 -5.47
C ARG A 91 12.67 -8.07 -4.86
N SER A 92 12.61 -6.97 -5.60
CA SER A 92 12.92 -5.64 -5.06
C SER A 92 11.92 -5.23 -3.98
N LEU A 93 10.64 -5.58 -4.12
CA LEU A 93 9.62 -5.26 -3.14
C LEU A 93 9.84 -6.00 -1.81
N LEU A 94 10.19 -7.29 -1.87
CA LEU A 94 10.52 -8.08 -0.68
C LEU A 94 11.75 -7.54 0.04
N ALA A 95 12.79 -7.13 -0.69
CA ALA A 95 13.98 -6.53 -0.11
C ALA A 95 13.68 -5.21 0.62
N VAL A 96 12.78 -4.38 0.07
CA VAL A 96 12.35 -3.14 0.75
C VAL A 96 11.56 -3.45 2.01
N LEU A 97 10.65 -4.42 1.98
CA LEU A 97 9.91 -4.85 3.17
C LEU A 97 10.84 -5.41 4.25
N GLU A 98 11.84 -6.21 3.87
CA GLU A 98 12.88 -6.70 4.78
C GLU A 98 13.68 -5.56 5.42
N ALA A 99 14.06 -4.54 4.64
CA ALA A 99 14.75 -3.37 5.15
C ALA A 99 13.87 -2.59 6.16
N ILE A 100 12.58 -2.41 5.88
CA ILE A 100 11.64 -1.78 6.82
C ILE A 100 11.57 -2.58 8.13
N GLU A 101 11.51 -3.91 8.06
CA GLU A 101 11.48 -4.76 9.25
C GLU A 101 12.74 -4.71 10.10
N GLN A 102 13.90 -4.52 9.47
CA GLN A 102 15.20 -4.45 10.12
C GLN A 102 15.46 -3.05 10.73
N ASP A 103 15.18 -2.00 9.96
CA ASP A 103 15.58 -0.63 10.28
C ASP A 103 14.43 0.22 10.86
N GLY A 104 13.20 -0.29 10.84
CA GLY A 104 11.98 0.38 11.29
C GLY A 104 11.36 1.34 10.28
N ALA A 105 12.13 1.82 9.30
CA ALA A 105 11.64 2.63 8.19
C ALA A 105 12.55 2.53 6.96
N PHE A 106 11.97 2.71 5.77
CA PHE A 106 12.72 2.83 4.53
C PHE A 106 12.31 4.11 3.81
N LEU A 107 13.31 4.92 3.44
CA LEU A 107 13.12 6.14 2.65
C LEU A 107 13.98 6.02 1.41
N ALA A 108 13.35 5.98 0.24
CA ALA A 108 14.08 5.99 -1.02
C ALA A 108 14.81 7.34 -1.17
N PRO A 109 16.12 7.37 -1.45
CA PRO A 109 16.79 8.61 -1.84
C PRO A 109 16.16 9.15 -3.14
N ALA A 110 16.12 10.47 -3.29
CA ALA A 110 15.55 11.10 -4.47
C ALA A 110 16.20 10.55 -5.76
N GLY A 111 15.38 10.06 -6.70
CA GLY A 111 15.85 9.49 -7.97
C GLY A 111 16.37 8.06 -7.90
N CYS A 112 16.10 7.31 -6.83
CA CYS A 112 16.59 5.94 -6.66
C CYS A 112 15.70 4.91 -7.37
N THR A 113 16.33 4.06 -8.19
CA THR A 113 15.77 2.79 -8.65
C THR A 113 16.26 1.70 -7.70
N VAL A 114 15.34 0.96 -7.06
CA VAL A 114 15.69 -0.22 -6.25
C VAL A 114 15.91 -1.41 -7.18
N ALA A 115 17.12 -1.50 -7.74
CA ALA A 115 17.57 -2.61 -8.56
C ALA A 115 18.50 -3.50 -7.72
N ASN A 116 18.02 -4.70 -7.37
CA ASN A 116 18.88 -5.83 -7.02
C ASN A 116 18.94 -6.79 -8.21
#